data_AF-N6WZC6-F1
#
_entry.id   AF-N6WZC6-F1
#
_cell.length_a   1.000
_cell.length_b   1.000
_cell.length_c   1.000
_cell.angle_alpha   90.00
_cell.angle_beta   90.00
_cell.angle_gamma   90.00
#
_symmetry.space_group_name_H-M   'P 1'
#
loop_
_entity.id
_entity.type
_entity.pdbx_description
1 polymer ?
#
loop_
_entity_poly.entity_id
_entity_poly.type
_entity_poly.pdbx_seq_one_letter_code
_entity_poly.pdbx_strand_id
1 'polypeptide(L)' 'MDSILIQKTITGLRLAKGEFRAIAEEAGVDYSWLSKFSRSVFPDPSGRRVERVYRALLARRLVEPVIDFGETAKLKDCA' A
#
# COMPACT_ATOMS: atom_id res chain seq x y z
N MET A 1 -13.59 3.99 0.86
CA MET A 1 -12.20 3.58 0.56
C MET A 1 -12.29 2.31 -0.26
N ASP A 2 -11.64 2.27 -1.42
CA ASP A 2 -11.90 1.25 -2.45
C ASP A 2 -11.59 -0.17 -1.95
N SER A 3 -12.63 -1.02 -1.86
CA SER A 3 -12.50 -2.42 -1.42
C SER A 3 -11.50 -3.21 -2.28
N ILE A 4 -11.41 -2.85 -3.57
CA ILE A 4 -10.51 -3.47 -4.55
C ILE A 4 -9.04 -3.19 -4.21
N LEU A 5 -8.70 -1.96 -3.84
CA LEU A 5 -7.33 -1.59 -3.45
C LEU A 5 -6.85 -2.44 -2.27
N ILE A 6 -7.68 -2.52 -1.22
CA ILE A 6 -7.36 -3.28 0.00
C ILE A 6 -7.12 -4.76 -0.33
N GLN A 7 -8.00 -5.38 -1.12
CA GLN A 7 -7.87 -6.77 -1.52
C GLN A 7 -6.59 -7.02 -2.34
N LYS A 8 -6.25 -6.13 -3.26
CA LYS A 8 -5.01 -6.23 -4.06
C LYS A 8 -3.77 -6.02 -3.21
N THR A 9 -3.76 -5.06 -2.29
CA THR A 9 -2.66 -4.85 -1.34
C THR A 9 -2.46 -6.09 -0.46
N ILE A 10 -3.53 -6.67 0.09
CA ILE A 10 -3.45 -7.91 0.89
C ILE A 10 -2.91 -9.06 0.05
N THR A 11 -3.36 -9.20 -1.20
CA THR A 11 -2.85 -10.22 -2.12
C THR A 11 -1.36 -10.05 -2.38
N GLY A 12 -0.91 -8.83 -2.68
CA GLY A 12 0.51 -8.51 -2.84
C GLY A 12 1.34 -8.80 -1.60
N LEU A 13 0.81 -8.47 -0.41
CA LEU A 13 1.47 -8.80 0.85
C LEU A 13 1.58 -10.31 1.06
N ARG A 14 0.57 -11.10 0.67
CA ARG A 14 0.67 -12.57 0.74
C ARG A 14 1.74 -13.14 -0.18
N LEU A 15 1.95 -12.53 -1.35
CA LEU A 15 3.02 -12.90 -2.28
C LEU A 15 4.41 -12.48 -1.75
N ALA A 16 4.49 -11.35 -1.06
CA ALA A 16 5.70 -10.81 -0.43
C ALA A 16 6.16 -11.55 0.83
N LYS A 17 5.82 -12.83 0.98
CA LYS A 17 5.99 -13.58 2.23
C LYS A 17 7.45 -13.57 2.69
N GLY A 18 7.72 -12.85 3.78
CA GLY A 18 9.08 -12.67 4.35
C GLY A 18 9.65 -11.26 4.19
N GLU A 19 9.09 -10.42 3.32
CA GLU A 19 9.61 -9.07 3.03
C GLU A 19 8.83 -7.94 3.72
N PHE A 20 7.98 -8.28 4.69
CA PHE A 20 7.05 -7.33 5.30
C PHE A 20 7.77 -6.18 5.99
N ARG A 21 8.96 -6.44 6.54
CA ARG A 21 9.79 -5.41 7.18
C ARG A 21 10.28 -4.39 6.16
N ALA A 22 10.85 -4.84 5.04
CA ALA A 22 11.34 -3.97 3.98
C ALA A 22 10.20 -3.17 3.32
N ILE A 23 9.03 -3.80 3.11
CA ILE A 23 7.84 -3.12 2.58
C ILE A 23 7.32 -2.07 3.57
N ALA A 24 7.31 -2.37 4.87
CA ALA A 24 6.90 -1.42 5.89
C ALA A 24 7.82 -0.19 5.94
N GLU A 25 9.14 -0.42 5.88
CA GLU A 25 10.15 0.64 5.85
C GLU A 25 10.01 1.52 4.61
N GLU A 26 9.89 0.93 3.42
CA GLU A 26 9.71 1.68 2.18
C GLU A 26 8.38 2.44 2.11
N ALA A 27 7.31 1.86 2.62
CA ALA A 27 6.01 2.52 2.69
C ALA A 27 5.93 3.56 3.83
N GLY A 28 6.93 3.63 4.71
CA GLY A 28 6.91 4.49 5.89
C GLY A 28 5.73 4.20 6.82
N VAL A 29 5.42 2.92 7.03
CA VAL A 29 4.35 2.46 7.92
C VAL A 29 4.90 1.53 9.00
N ASP A 30 4.22 1.48 10.15
CA ASP A 30 4.59 0.54 11.22
C ASP A 30 4.44 -0.91 10.76
N TYR A 31 5.47 -1.72 11.02
CA TYR A 31 5.43 -3.17 10.78
C TYR A 31 4.26 -3.85 11.51
N SER A 32 3.98 -3.43 12.76
CA SER A 32 2.84 -3.95 13.54
C SER A 32 1.50 -3.65 12.88
N TRP A 33 1.36 -2.46 12.29
CA TRP A 33 0.18 -2.09 11.51
C TRP A 33 0.09 -2.94 10.23
N LEU A 34 1.18 -3.07 9.48
CA LEU A 34 1.21 -3.86 8.23
C LEU A 34 0.89 -5.34 8.47
N SER A 35 1.41 -5.90 9.56
CA SER A 35 1.14 -7.29 9.96
C SER A 35 -0.34 -7.49 10.30
N LYS A 36 -0.97 -6.57 11.05
CA LYS A 36 -2.42 -6.61 11.33
C LYS A 36 -3.25 -6.43 10.06
N PHE A 37 -2.85 -5.48 9.20
CA PHE A 37 -3.49 -5.21 7.92
C PHE A 37 -3.47 -6.43 6.99
N SER A 38 -2.34 -7.14 6.88
CA SER A 38 -2.23 -8.37 6.08
C SER A 38 -3.16 -9.51 6.53
N ARG A 39 -3.57 -9.48 7.81
CA ARG A 39 -4.50 -10.43 8.43
C ARG A 39 -5.95 -9.96 8.38
N SER A 40 -6.24 -8.85 7.69
CA SER A 40 -7.56 -8.21 7.66
C SER A 40 -8.06 -7.84 9.06
N VAL A 41 -7.17 -7.57 10.02
CA VAL A 41 -7.51 -7.07 11.35
C VAL A 41 -7.39 -5.55 11.32
N PHE A 42 -8.53 -4.85 11.36
CA PHE A 42 -8.65 -3.42 11.02
C PHE A 42 -8.82 -2.48 12.23
N PRO A 43 -7.73 -1.94 12.80
CA PRO A 43 -7.80 -0.65 13.49
C PRO A 43 -7.59 0.44 12.43
N ASP A 44 -8.67 0.94 11.83
CA ASP A 44 -8.70 2.01 10.82
C ASP A 44 -7.69 1.87 9.66
N PRO A 45 -8.09 1.31 8.49
CA PRO A 45 -7.24 1.28 7.31
C PRO A 45 -7.17 2.71 6.76
N SER A 46 -6.34 3.58 7.35
CA SER A 46 -6.20 4.94 6.84
C SER A 46 -5.72 4.88 5.39
N GLY A 47 -6.49 5.43 4.45
CA GLY A 47 -6.30 5.18 3.00
C GLY A 47 -4.94 5.60 2.48
N ARG A 48 -4.33 6.62 3.10
CA ARG A 48 -2.95 7.03 2.83
C ARG A 48 -1.93 5.94 3.14
N ARG A 49 -2.11 5.15 4.20
CA ARG A 49 -1.21 4.03 4.54
C ARG A 49 -1.34 2.90 3.54
N VAL A 50 -2.58 2.56 3.18
CA VAL A 50 -2.86 1.52 2.17
C VAL A 50 -2.26 1.90 0.82
N GLU A 51 -2.41 3.15 0.40
CA GLU A 51 -1.82 3.66 -0.83
C GLU A 51 -0.28 3.55 -0.82
N ARG A 52 0.38 4.01 0.26
CA ARG A 52 1.85 3.91 0.38
C ARG A 52 2.34 2.47 0.28
N VAL A 53 1.68 1.54 0.95
CA VAL A 53 2.02 0.11 0.88
C VAL A 53 1.82 -0.42 -0.52
N TYR A 54 0.71 -0.08 -1.17
CA TYR A 54 0.45 -0.52 -2.53
C TYR A 54 1.47 0.03 -3.53
N ARG A 55 1.92 1.29 -3.38
CA ARG A 55 3.04 1.85 -4.17
C ARG A 55 4.35 1.08 -3.95
N ALA A 56 4.67 0.72 -2.70
CA ALA A 56 5.86 -0.09 -2.40
C ALA A 56 5.79 -1.50 -3.01
N LEU A 57 4.60 -2.11 -3.02
CA LEU A 57 4.35 -3.40 -3.68
C LEU A 57 4.46 -3.31 -5.20
N LEU A 58 3.96 -2.21 -5.81
CA LEU A 58 4.10 -1.95 -7.24
C LEU A 58 5.55 -1.78 -7.66
N ALA A 59 6.36 -1.05 -6.89
CA ALA A 59 7.78 -0.88 -7.15
C ALA A 59 8.54 -2.22 -7.18
N ARG A 60 8.11 -3.17 -6.32
CA ARG A 60 8.63 -4.55 -6.28
C ARG A 60 8.04 -5.49 -7.35
N ARG A 61 7.10 -5.02 -8.17
CA ARG A 61 6.36 -5.85 -9.15
C ARG A 61 5.62 -7.04 -8.50
N LEU A 62 5.20 -6.90 -7.25
CA LEU A 62 4.47 -7.92 -6.50
C LEU A 62 2.95 -7.85 -6.69
N VAL A 63 2.46 -6.77 -7.30
CA VAL A 63 1.06 -6.55 -7.66
C VAL A 63 0.99 -5.92 -9.05
N GLU A 64 -0.08 -6.21 -9.77
CA GLU A 64 -0.39 -5.53 -11.02
C GLU A 64 -0.96 -4.13 -10.75
N PRO A 65 -0.67 -3.13 -11.60
CA PRO A 65 -1.27 -1.81 -11.49
C PRO A 65 -2.76 -1.89 -11.85
N VAL A 66 -3.61 -1.95 -10.84
CA VAL A 66 -5.08 -1.97 -10.98
C VAL A 66 -5.68 -0.57 -10.81
N ILE A 67 -4.88 0.38 -10.31
CA ILE A 67 -5.29 1.76 -10.07
C ILE A 67 -4.23 2.65 -10.71
N ASP A 68 -4.67 3.46 -11.66
CA ASP A 68 -3.90 4.61 -12.10
C ASP A 68 -4.04 5.67 -10.99
N PHE A 69 -3.01 5.86 -10.17
CA PHE A 69 -2.97 7.00 -9.24
C PHE A 69 -2.68 8.32 -9.98
N GLY A 70 -3.05 8.39 -11.26
CA GLY A 70 -2.97 9.57 -12.09
C GLY A 70 -3.54 10.76 -11.37
N GLU A 71 -2.74 11.83 -11.35
CA GLU A 71 -3.04 13.16 -10.83
C GLU A 71 -3.07 13.38 -9.32
N THR A 72 -1.90 13.20 -8.67
CA THR A 72 -1.49 14.15 -7.62
C THR A 72 -0.14 14.83 -7.88
N ALA A 73 0.36 14.78 -9.13
CA ALA A 73 1.57 15.50 -9.57
C ALA A 73 1.27 16.77 -10.39
N LYS A 74 0.02 17.27 -10.41
CA LYS A 74 -0.34 18.57 -10.99
C LYS A 74 -1.39 19.30 -10.14
N LEU A 75 -1.07 19.59 -8.89
CA LEU A 75 -1.66 20.77 -8.24
C LEU A 75 -0.54 21.73 -7.86
N LYS A 76 -0.32 22.67 -8.78
CA LYS A 76 0.15 24.05 -8.60
C LYS A 76 1.25 24.28 -7.55
N ASP A 77 2.41 24.68 -8.06
CA ASP A 77 2.91 26.01 -7.73
C ASP A 77 3.18 26.76 -9.04
N CYS A 78 2.23 27.65 -9.36
CA CYS A 78 2.53 28.87 -10.09
C CYS A 78 3.08 29.85 -9.06
N ALA A 79 4.34 30.25 -9.20
CA ALA A 79 4.88 31.50 -8.68
C ALA A 79 6.08 31.91 -9.55
#